data_AF-R7ULS1-F1
#
_entry.id   AF-R7ULS1-F1
#
_cell.length_a   1.000
_cell.length_b   1.000
_cell.length_c   1.000
_cell.angle_alpha   90.00
_cell.angle_beta   90.00
_cell.angle_gamma   90.00
#
_symmetry.space_group_name_H-M   'P 1'
#
loop_
_entity.id
_entity.type
_entity.pdbx_description
1 polymer ?
#
loop_
_entity_poly.entity_id
_entity_poly.type
_entity_poly.pdbx_seq_one_letter_code
_entity_poly.pdbx_strand_id
1 'polypeptide(L)'
;MKFSEEYLNECSIYINGEPCAMCSGSIYWSGIGRVVYGFTEHQLLECTGNHPENPTCSLSCDTVLNSGQRKIEILGGVLAQECLEPHYTFWK
;
A
#
# COMPACT_ATOMS: atom_id res chain seq x y z
N MET A 1 -4.94 21.56 -10.13
CA MET A 1 -4.02 20.61 -9.45
C MET A 1 -2.65 21.29 -9.40
N LYS A 2 -1.92 21.29 -8.28
CA LYS A 2 -0.68 22.09 -8.10
C LYS A 2 0.54 21.52 -8.85
N PHE A 3 0.48 20.26 -9.25
CA PHE A 3 1.52 19.53 -9.98
C PHE A 3 0.96 18.96 -11.28
N SER A 4 1.80 18.80 -12.30
CA SER A 4 1.40 18.20 -13.58
C SER A 4 1.33 16.68 -13.48
N GLU A 5 0.65 16.05 -14.43
CA GLU A 5 0.55 14.59 -14.51
C GLU A 5 1.92 13.96 -14.77
N GLU A 6 2.72 14.55 -15.65
CA GLU A 6 4.07 14.08 -15.97
C GLU A 6 4.96 14.06 -14.73
N TYR A 7 4.90 15.14 -13.93
CA TYR A 7 5.65 15.22 -12.68
C TYR A 7 5.22 14.14 -11.68
N LEU A 8 3.91 13.94 -11.50
CA LEU A 8 3.39 12.93 -10.57
C LEU A 8 3.73 11.51 -11.04
N ASN A 9 3.77 11.27 -12.34
CA ASN A 9 4.15 9.98 -12.92
C ASN A 9 5.63 9.64 -12.69
N GLU A 10 6.49 10.64 -12.43
CA GLU A 10 7.88 10.44 -12.02
C GLU A 10 8.05 10.31 -10.48
N CYS A 11 7.00 10.62 -9.71
CA CYS A 11 7.04 10.54 -8.26
C CYS A 11 6.88 9.11 -7.74
N SER A 12 7.52 8.84 -6.59
CA SER A 12 7.36 7.60 -5.82
C SER A 12 6.70 7.90 -4.48
N ILE A 13 5.74 7.08 -4.07
CA ILE A 13 5.20 7.08 -2.72
C ILE A 13 5.83 5.94 -1.91
N TYR A 14 6.25 6.26 -0.68
CA TYR A 14 6.84 5.31 0.26
C TYR A 14 5.91 5.17 1.46
N ILE A 15 5.50 3.94 1.77
CA ILE A 15 4.52 3.62 2.81
C ILE A 15 4.98 2.38 3.56
N ASN A 16 4.81 2.29 4.88
CA ASN A 16 5.25 1.11 5.65
C ASN A 16 4.49 -0.17 5.27
N GLY A 17 3.17 -0.07 5.16
CA GLY A 17 2.29 -1.18 4.76
C GLY A 17 1.83 -1.05 3.31
N GLU A 18 1.54 -2.18 2.68
CA GLU A 18 0.88 -2.26 1.39
C GLU A 18 -0.43 -1.44 1.43
N PRO A 19 -0.70 -0.59 0.42
CA PRO A 19 -1.88 0.25 0.44
C PRO A 19 -3.15 -0.59 0.28
N CYS A 20 -4.05 -0.53 1.26
CA CYS A 20 -5.39 -1.14 1.16
C CYS A 20 -6.17 -0.67 -0.08
N ALA A 21 -7.31 -1.30 -0.36
CA ALA A 21 -8.13 -1.01 -1.55
C ALA A 21 -8.41 0.49 -1.77
N MET A 22 -8.72 1.22 -0.68
CA MET A 22 -8.98 2.66 -0.73
C MET A 22 -7.72 3.47 -1.10
N CYS A 23 -6.59 3.18 -0.45
CA CYS A 23 -5.33 3.87 -0.70
C CYS A 23 -4.81 3.57 -2.12
N SER A 24 -4.91 2.31 -2.56
CA SER A 24 -4.54 1.88 -3.91
C SER A 24 -5.35 2.62 -4.99
N GLY A 25 -6.68 2.72 -4.82
CA GLY A 25 -7.51 3.50 -5.73
C GLY A 25 -7.13 4.98 -5.73
N SER A 26 -6.81 5.53 -4.56
CA SER A 26 -6.38 6.93 -4.44
C SER A 26 -5.05 7.20 -5.15
N ILE A 27 -4.08 6.31 -5.00
CA ILE A 27 -2.78 6.37 -5.69
C ILE A 27 -2.96 6.30 -7.21
N TYR A 28 -3.84 5.41 -7.69
CA TYR A 28 -4.13 5.29 -9.12
C TYR A 28 -4.66 6.62 -9.69
N TRP A 29 -5.61 7.25 -9.01
CA TRP A 29 -6.23 8.49 -9.47
C TRP A 29 -5.37 9.73 -9.22
N SER A 30 -4.40 9.67 -8.30
CA SER A 30 -3.51 10.80 -8.03
C SER A 30 -2.41 10.98 -9.07
N GLY A 31 -2.24 10.07 -10.03
CA GLY A 31 -1.21 10.19 -11.07
C GLY A 31 0.19 9.72 -10.63
N ILE A 32 0.35 9.13 -9.44
CA ILE A 32 1.66 8.64 -8.97
C ILE A 32 2.12 7.45 -9.83
N GLY A 33 3.41 7.39 -10.14
CA GLY A 33 3.98 6.36 -11.03
C GLY A 33 4.63 5.17 -10.34
N ARG A 34 5.01 5.30 -9.06
CA ARG A 34 5.63 4.21 -8.29
C ARG A 34 5.14 4.15 -6.85
N VAL A 35 4.88 2.93 -6.37
CA VAL A 35 4.57 2.60 -4.98
C VAL A 35 5.68 1.73 -4.42
N VAL A 36 6.19 2.12 -3.26
CA VAL A 36 7.16 1.35 -2.48
C VAL A 36 6.56 1.06 -1.11
N TYR A 37 6.51 -0.21 -0.72
CA TYR A 37 6.00 -0.61 0.59
C TYR A 37 6.83 -1.67 1.31
N GLY A 38 6.67 -1.72 2.63
CA GLY A 38 7.34 -2.68 3.52
C GLY A 38 6.62 -4.02 3.60
N PHE A 39 5.60 -4.13 4.45
CA PHE A 39 4.84 -5.37 4.67
C PHE A 39 3.55 -5.42 3.84
N THR A 40 3.02 -6.61 3.57
CA THR A 40 1.77 -6.83 2.82
C THR A 40 0.52 -6.72 3.69
N GLU A 41 -0.64 -6.46 3.08
CA GLU A 41 -1.94 -6.55 3.78
C GLU A 41 -2.17 -7.96 4.36
N HIS A 42 -1.57 -8.99 3.74
CA HIS A 42 -1.59 -10.35 4.28
C HIS A 42 -0.80 -10.48 5.58
N GLN A 43 0.42 -9.94 5.64
CA GLN A 43 1.22 -9.90 6.88
C GLN A 43 0.56 -9.05 7.97
N LEU A 44 -0.15 -7.99 7.59
CA LEU A 44 -0.94 -7.22 8.54
C LEU A 44 -2.09 -8.05 9.10
N LEU A 45 -2.80 -8.81 8.26
CA LEU A 45 -3.89 -9.70 8.68
C LEU A 45 -3.40 -10.76 9.69
N GLU A 46 -2.19 -11.29 9.50
CA GLU A 46 -1.57 -12.20 10.49
C GLU A 46 -1.40 -11.55 11.87
N CYS A 47 -1.18 -10.24 11.92
CA CYS A 47 -1.06 -9.48 13.17
C CYS A 47 -2.43 -9.10 13.76
N THR A 48 -3.39 -8.72 12.93
CA THR A 48 -4.69 -8.21 13.38
C THR A 48 -5.71 -9.30 13.66
N GLY A 49 -5.66 -10.43 12.95
CA GLY A 49 -6.68 -11.48 13.04
C GLY A 49 -8.10 -10.92 12.85
N ASN A 50 -8.97 -11.13 13.84
CA ASN A 50 -10.35 -10.61 13.86
C ASN A 50 -10.51 -9.37 14.76
N HIS A 51 -9.46 -8.56 14.94
CA HIS A 51 -9.51 -7.39 15.82
C HIS A 51 -10.60 -6.39 15.37
N PRO A 52 -11.50 -5.93 16.25
CA PRO A 52 -12.68 -5.15 15.86
C PRO A 52 -12.34 -3.76 15.32
N GLU A 53 -11.21 -3.19 15.71
CA GLU A 53 -10.78 -1.86 15.23
C GLU A 53 -10.14 -1.90 13.85
N ASN A 54 -9.71 -3.07 13.38
CA ASN A 54 -9.09 -3.23 12.06
C ASN A 54 -9.54 -4.56 11.43
N PRO A 55 -10.71 -4.57 10.77
CA PRO A 55 -11.14 -5.70 9.94
C PRO A 55 -10.30 -5.71 8.66
N THR A 56 -9.05 -6.16 8.78
CA THR A 56 -8.02 -6.04 7.74
C THR A 56 -8.47 -6.71 6.43
N CYS A 57 -8.52 -5.90 5.38
CA CYS A 57 -8.86 -6.36 4.04
C CYS A 57 -7.57 -6.85 3.37
N SER A 58 -7.29 -8.15 3.48
CA SER A 58 -6.14 -8.82 2.85
C SER A 58 -6.28 -8.92 1.32
N LEU A 59 -6.41 -7.77 0.66
CA LEU A 59 -6.43 -7.59 -0.78
C LEU A 59 -5.11 -6.94 -1.22
N SER A 60 -4.36 -7.63 -2.07
CA SER A 60 -3.12 -7.06 -2.61
C SER A 60 -3.40 -5.84 -3.48
N CYS A 61 -2.57 -4.80 -3.30
CA CYS A 61 -2.63 -3.55 -4.05
C CYS A 61 -2.47 -3.76 -5.56
N ASP A 62 -1.71 -4.79 -5.97
CA ASP A 62 -1.54 -5.21 -7.36
C ASP A 62 -2.88 -5.45 -8.06
N THR A 63 -3.88 -5.97 -7.34
CA THR A 63 -5.21 -6.21 -7.91
C THR A 63 -5.86 -4.90 -8.36
N VAL A 64 -5.77 -3.86 -7.53
CA VAL A 64 -6.38 -2.56 -7.83
C VAL A 64 -5.55 -1.78 -8.83
N LEU A 65 -4.23 -1.69 -8.60
CA LEU A 65 -3.32 -0.86 -9.40
C LEU A 65 -3.15 -1.40 -10.83
N ASN A 66 -3.25 -2.71 -11.04
CA ASN A 66 -3.20 -3.31 -12.39
C ASN A 66 -4.56 -3.42 -13.09
N SER A 67 -5.66 -2.96 -12.46
CA SER A 67 -7.00 -2.96 -13.09
C SER A 67 -7.28 -1.75 -13.99
N GLY A 68 -6.35 -0.79 -14.07
CA GLY A 68 -6.51 0.45 -14.82
C GLY A 68 -5.75 0.51 -16.14
N GLN A 69 -5.74 1.69 -16.76
CA GLN A 69 -5.05 1.93 -18.05
C GLN A 69 -3.62 2.47 -17.89
N ARG A 70 -3.24 2.86 -16.67
CA ARG A 70 -1.92 3.39 -16.34
C ARG A 70 -1.07 2.27 -15.74
N LYS A 71 0.21 2.24 -16.11
CA LYS A 71 1.19 1.37 -15.46
C LYS A 71 1.76 2.08 -14.24
N ILE A 72 1.65 1.45 -13.08
CA ILE A 72 2.25 1.92 -11.83
C ILE A 72 3.26 0.85 -11.41
N GLU A 73 4.49 1.25 -11.13
CA GLU A 73 5.50 0.34 -10.62
C GLU A 73 5.24 0.06 -9.14
N ILE A 74 5.32 -1.22 -8.76
CA ILE A 74 5.06 -1.69 -7.40
C ILE A 74 6.32 -2.39 -6.90
N LEU A 75 6.86 -1.92 -5.77
CA LEU A 75 8.00 -2.51 -5.09
C LEU A 75 7.62 -2.79 -3.62
N GLY A 76 7.30 -4.05 -3.33
CA GLY A 76 7.00 -4.52 -1.97
C GLY A 76 8.21 -5.15 -1.27
N GLY A 77 8.12 -5.31 0.05
CA GLY A 77 9.10 -6.04 0.85
C GLY A 77 10.26 -5.19 1.37
N VAL A 78 10.25 -3.86 1.19
CA VAL A 78 11.36 -2.98 1.57
C VAL A 78 11.35 -2.74 3.08
N LEU A 79 12.36 -3.27 3.78
CA LEU A 79 12.43 -3.22 5.26
C LEU A 79 11.16 -3.80 5.92
N ALA A 80 10.61 -4.87 5.33
CA ALA A 80 9.33 -5.44 5.74
C ALA A 80 9.29 -5.81 7.23
N GLN A 81 10.39 -6.35 7.76
CA GLN A 81 10.47 -6.76 9.16
C GLN A 81 10.37 -5.55 10.10
N GLU A 82 11.12 -4.49 9.80
CA GLU A 82 11.13 -3.25 10.58
C GLU A 82 9.80 -2.50 10.48
N CYS A 83 9.18 -2.50 9.29
CA CYS A 83 7.86 -1.91 9.10
C CYS A 83 6.76 -2.69 9.86
N LEU A 84 6.87 -4.01 9.96
CA LEU A 84 5.86 -4.87 10.61
C LEU A 84 6.01 -4.95 12.13
N GLU A 85 7.22 -4.74 12.66
CA GLU A 85 7.54 -4.89 14.08
C GLU A 85 6.56 -4.18 15.05
N PRO A 86 6.13 -2.94 14.81
CA PRO A 86 5.17 -2.25 15.68
C PRO A 86 3.80 -2.95 15.78
N HIS A 87 3.43 -3.77 14.78
CA HIS A 87 2.13 -4.43 14.72
C HIS A 87 2.06 -5.70 15.57
N TYR A 88 3.18 -6.31 15.96
CA TYR A 88 3.18 -7.58 16.70
C TYR A 88 2.57 -7.52 18.11
N THR A 89 2.59 -6.34 18.74
CA THR A 89 2.02 -6.13 20.07
C THR A 89 0.87 -5.15 20.10
N PHE A 90 0.74 -4.29 19.08
CA PHE A 90 -0.30 -3.26 19.04
C PHE A 90 -1.71 -3.84 18.92
N TRP A 91 -1.89 -4.93 18.16
CA TRP A 91 -3.21 -5.52 17.86
C TRP A 91 -3.66 -6.62 18.82
N LYS A 92 -2.96 -6.81 19.95
CA LYS A 92 -3.27 -7.83 20.96
C LYS A 92 -4.24 -7.34 22.02
#